data_AF-A0A0B4KF40-F1
#
_entry.id   AF-A0A0B4KF40-F1
#
_cell.length_a   1.000
_cell.length_b   1.000
_cell.length_c   1.000
_cell.angle_alpha   90.00
_cell.angle_beta   90.00
_cell.angle_gamma   90.00
#
_symmetry.space_group_name_H-M   'P 1'
#
loop_
_entity.id
_entity.type
_entity.pdbx_description
1 polymer ?
#
loop_
_entity_poly.entity_id
_entity_poly.type
_entity_poly.pdbx_seq_one_letter_code
_entity_poly.pdbx_strand_id
1 'polypeptide(L)'
;MNRVQVTPRSYPTNLIDKDWGNRKLFYTKDSENFLRLVHDMKLRDDDVWIVTLPKCGTTWMQELLWLLLNNCDFEGALAKDQELRTPFLEFGYSVFHDPNRSFGPIEDLKSPRLIKSHLSLALLPSKLWEGKNKVIYVSRNPLDSYVSRYYHGVSFGFNYGKSLHQYFDEVLASDDFPTEFIEHAHEFYQLRNEPWVFYTSFEMMKKDLRGVINDVSRFLNKPINDQQMEKLLKHLSFAEMKKNPTTNHLWELAQVQHENAGKEMHPFVRRGDVNGYKDELKPEQIEKANVRIQEVLAKNGVTLDELLLLKDQDWPCSGLCTQHSQTNSEAITLRNGPKAHQHQCSSACTRWLCVRVKVVKAESRGRTGPILMLMQGSRDAEMPTPPPQREAKNGKQATFIAGREVFTVLWERRISQDVNRGSCTMFAPHSLPVTSRLLLLVVTLLFCPVQAHLSKRSYSDQSVHGYMTERTCWWNEVCKEEFQSLFRCKCPQFSYCRSPGRYYNAYCSMTDTGYIWTQPNWDWGA
;
A
#
# COMPACT_ATOMS: atom_id res chain seq x y z
N MET A 1 10.64 -10.04 22.15
CA MET A 1 11.32 -8.82 22.65
C MET A 1 10.65 -8.42 23.95
N ASN A 2 11.43 -8.21 25.01
CA ASN A 2 10.91 -7.70 26.28
C ASN A 2 10.60 -6.21 26.11
N ARG A 3 9.31 -5.86 26.09
CA ARG A 3 8.85 -4.47 26.05
C ARG A 3 8.58 -4.00 27.48
N VAL A 4 8.90 -2.74 27.75
CA VAL A 4 8.66 -2.08 29.03
C VAL A 4 7.92 -0.78 28.79
N GLN A 5 7.17 -0.33 29.80
CA GLN A 5 6.57 0.99 29.76
C GLN A 5 7.69 2.03 29.75
N VAL A 6 7.60 3.00 28.83
CA VAL A 6 8.57 4.09 28.66
C VAL A 6 7.87 5.43 28.84
N THR A 7 8.62 6.42 29.30
CA THR A 7 8.14 7.81 29.43
C THR A 7 8.90 8.67 28.43
N PRO A 8 8.19 9.36 27.51
CA PRO A 8 8.84 10.29 26.59
C PRO A 8 9.38 11.49 27.37
N ARG A 9 10.35 12.19 26.79
CA ARG A 9 10.96 13.37 27.41
C ARG A 9 9.96 14.53 27.56
N SER A 10 9.02 14.65 26.64
CA SER A 10 7.90 15.57 26.71
C SER A 10 6.74 15.02 25.87
N TYR A 11 5.57 15.67 25.92
CA TYR A 11 4.37 15.23 25.21
C TYR A 11 3.89 16.31 24.23
N PRO A 12 3.22 15.93 23.12
CA PRO A 12 2.62 16.87 22.17
C PRO A 12 1.32 17.49 22.71
N THR A 13 1.43 18.23 23.83
CA THR A 13 0.29 18.85 24.51
C THR A 13 -0.37 19.96 23.70
N ASN A 14 0.29 20.45 22.65
CA ASN A 14 -0.24 21.45 21.73
C ASN A 14 -1.07 20.87 20.57
N LEU A 15 -1.08 19.55 20.39
CA LEU A 15 -1.69 18.91 19.21
C LEU A 15 -3.07 18.31 19.49
N ILE A 16 -3.22 17.60 20.60
CA ILE A 16 -4.47 16.92 20.96
C ILE A 16 -4.80 17.17 22.42
N ASP A 17 -6.09 17.42 22.69
CA ASP A 17 -6.62 17.50 24.04
C ASP A 17 -6.78 16.07 24.61
N LYS A 18 -5.74 15.62 25.30
CA LYS A 18 -5.60 14.27 25.84
C LYS A 18 -4.84 14.33 27.15
N ASP A 19 -5.27 13.52 28.12
CA ASP A 19 -4.48 13.26 29.32
C ASP A 19 -3.32 12.31 29.00
N TRP A 20 -2.16 12.91 28.73
CA TRP A 20 -0.92 12.20 28.45
C TRP A 20 -0.35 11.44 29.66
N GLY A 21 -0.72 11.80 30.89
CA GLY A 21 -0.30 11.08 32.09
C GLY A 21 -0.88 9.67 32.17
N ASN A 22 -2.07 9.48 31.59
CA ASN A 22 -2.73 8.17 31.47
C ASN A 22 -2.34 7.38 30.22
N ARG A 23 -1.57 7.97 29.30
CA ARG A 23 -1.13 7.32 28.06
C ARG A 23 0.07 6.41 28.33
N LYS A 24 -0.17 5.09 28.38
CA LYS A 24 0.89 4.08 28.54
C LYS A 24 1.60 3.80 27.22
N LEU A 25 2.88 4.15 27.14
CA LEU A 25 3.72 3.92 25.96
C LEU A 25 4.67 2.76 26.24
N PHE A 26 4.82 1.84 25.29
CA PHE A 26 5.69 0.67 25.45
C PHE A 26 6.74 0.63 24.35
N TYR A 27 7.98 0.33 24.71
CA TYR A 27 9.05 0.14 23.74
C TYR A 27 10.06 -0.89 24.23
N THR A 28 11.09 -1.16 23.44
CA THR A 28 12.15 -2.11 23.79
C THR A 28 12.83 -1.67 25.09
N LYS A 29 13.17 -2.63 25.96
CA LYS A 29 13.97 -2.38 27.16
C LYS A 29 15.27 -1.61 26.84
N ASP A 30 15.75 -0.81 27.79
CA ASP A 30 17.03 -0.07 27.75
C ASP A 30 17.11 0.97 26.60
N SER A 31 15.94 1.51 26.20
CA SER A 31 15.78 2.42 25.05
C SER A 31 15.76 3.90 25.38
N GLU A 32 15.97 4.29 26.64
CA GLU A 32 15.87 5.67 27.11
C GLU A 32 16.81 6.60 26.32
N ASN A 33 18.05 6.15 26.07
CA ASN A 33 19.00 6.91 25.28
C ASN A 33 18.58 7.03 23.80
N PHE A 34 18.09 5.95 23.20
CA PHE A 34 17.61 5.96 21.81
C PHE A 34 16.41 6.89 21.64
N LEU A 35 15.41 6.79 22.52
CA LEU A 35 14.21 7.63 22.49
C LEU A 35 14.55 9.10 22.73
N ARG A 36 15.55 9.41 23.58
CA ARG A 36 16.07 10.77 23.74
C ARG A 36 16.69 11.31 22.45
N LEU A 37 17.47 10.49 21.74
CA LEU A 37 18.05 10.88 20.44
C LEU A 37 16.96 11.09 19.38
N VAL A 38 15.92 10.25 19.34
CA VAL A 38 14.76 10.44 18.45
C VAL A 38 14.04 11.74 18.78
N HIS A 39 13.76 11.99 20.07
CA HIS A 39 13.05 13.19 20.51
C HIS A 39 13.75 14.49 20.07
N ASP A 40 15.09 14.52 20.14
CA ASP A 40 15.93 15.68 19.81
C ASP A 40 16.40 15.70 18.35
N MET A 41 15.96 14.75 17.52
CA MET A 41 16.41 14.59 16.14
C MET A 41 16.15 15.87 15.32
N LYS A 42 17.17 16.32 14.59
CA LYS A 42 17.05 17.44 13.65
C LYS A 42 16.35 16.99 12.37
N LEU A 43 15.31 17.72 12.01
CA LEU A 43 14.57 17.52 10.78
C LEU A 43 15.04 18.53 9.72
N ARG A 44 14.97 18.14 8.45
CA ARG A 44 15.05 19.08 7.33
C ARG A 44 13.65 19.58 7.02
N ASP A 45 13.53 20.78 6.49
CA ASP A 45 12.23 21.42 6.24
C ASP A 45 11.35 20.62 5.26
N ASP A 46 11.97 19.85 4.36
CA ASP A 46 11.29 19.06 3.33
C ASP A 46 11.22 17.55 3.65
N ASP A 47 11.50 17.15 4.89
CA ASP A 47 11.32 15.75 5.30
C ASP A 47 9.85 15.33 5.23
N VAL A 48 9.64 14.11 4.74
CA VAL A 48 8.36 13.43 4.67
C VAL A 48 8.42 12.17 5.51
N TRP A 49 7.45 11.98 6.38
CA TRP A 49 7.38 10.85 7.29
C TRP A 49 6.24 9.94 6.92
N ILE A 50 6.48 8.63 6.92
CA ILE A 50 5.42 7.63 6.97
C ILE A 50 5.43 6.99 8.35
N VAL A 51 4.31 7.12 9.06
CA VAL A 51 4.11 6.55 10.39
C VAL A 51 2.96 5.57 10.34
N THR A 52 3.18 4.35 10.79
CA THR A 52 2.12 3.34 10.86
C THR A 52 2.37 2.42 12.04
N LEU A 53 1.38 1.67 12.50
CA LEU A 53 1.69 0.43 13.21
C LEU A 53 2.28 -0.62 12.25
N PRO A 54 3.01 -1.62 12.73
CA PRO A 54 3.49 -2.71 11.89
C PRO A 54 2.36 -3.33 11.08
N LYS A 55 2.65 -3.73 9.84
CA LYS A 55 1.74 -4.48 8.95
C LYS A 55 0.40 -3.79 8.60
N CYS A 56 0.38 -2.46 8.64
CA CYS A 56 -0.78 -1.64 8.24
C CYS A 56 -0.72 -1.12 6.78
N GLY A 57 0.09 -1.71 5.90
CA GLY A 57 0.25 -1.23 4.50
C GLY A 57 1.47 -0.34 4.26
N THR A 58 2.39 -0.26 5.22
CA THR A 58 3.58 0.60 5.21
C THR A 58 4.42 0.43 3.95
N THR A 59 4.76 -0.80 3.55
CA THR A 59 5.55 -1.10 2.33
C THR A 59 4.88 -0.58 1.07
N TRP A 60 3.55 -0.66 1.00
CA TRP A 60 2.78 -0.25 -0.16
C TRP A 60 2.76 1.28 -0.28
N MET A 61 2.51 1.96 0.84
CA MET A 61 2.55 3.42 0.89
C MET A 61 3.98 3.98 0.73
N GLN A 62 5.02 3.34 1.29
CA GLN A 62 6.41 3.73 1.05
C GLN A 62 6.75 3.72 -0.44
N GLU A 63 6.35 2.67 -1.16
CA GLU A 63 6.61 2.57 -2.60
C GLU A 63 5.93 3.70 -3.37
N LEU A 64 4.65 3.95 -3.06
CA LEU A 64 3.88 5.05 -3.64
C LEU A 64 4.53 6.41 -3.36
N LEU A 65 4.81 6.71 -2.10
CA LEU A 65 5.37 8.01 -1.69
C LEU A 65 6.75 8.23 -2.31
N TRP A 66 7.60 7.21 -2.34
CA TRP A 66 8.93 7.34 -2.93
C TRP A 66 8.84 7.64 -4.43
N LEU A 67 7.95 6.96 -5.16
CA LEU A 67 7.70 7.24 -6.57
C LEU A 67 7.17 8.65 -6.78
N LEU A 68 6.22 9.14 -5.97
CA LEU A 68 5.71 10.51 -6.09
C LEU A 68 6.79 11.57 -5.81
N LEU A 69 7.63 11.35 -4.80
CA LEU A 69 8.71 12.28 -4.44
C LEU A 69 9.83 12.32 -5.50
N ASN A 70 10.04 11.22 -6.21
CA ASN A 70 11.08 11.06 -7.24
C ASN A 70 10.51 11.02 -8.66
N ASN A 71 9.45 11.79 -8.93
CA ASN A 71 8.90 12.02 -10.29
C ASN A 71 8.50 10.74 -11.05
N CYS A 72 7.98 9.74 -10.34
CA CYS A 72 7.64 8.42 -10.85
C CYS A 72 8.82 7.67 -11.49
N ASP A 73 10.01 7.75 -10.88
CA ASP A 73 11.19 6.99 -11.29
C ASP A 73 11.07 5.48 -10.96
N PHE A 74 10.39 4.73 -11.82
CA PHE A 74 10.22 3.29 -11.63
C PHE A 74 11.53 2.50 -11.76
N GLU A 75 12.47 2.96 -12.59
CA GLU A 75 13.76 2.29 -12.77
C GLU A 75 14.61 2.43 -11.51
N GLY A 76 14.68 3.63 -10.93
CA GLY A 76 15.35 3.88 -9.66
C GLY A 76 14.70 3.14 -8.49
N ALA A 77 13.37 2.99 -8.48
CA ALA A 77 12.66 2.19 -7.47
C ALA A 77 13.04 0.70 -7.53
N LEU A 78 13.26 0.16 -8.74
CA LEU A 78 13.66 -1.23 -8.97
C LEU A 78 15.16 -1.48 -8.80
N ALA A 79 15.99 -0.43 -8.89
CA ALA A 79 17.44 -0.55 -8.78
C ALA A 79 17.95 -0.65 -7.33
N LYS A 80 17.12 -0.30 -6.34
CA LYS A 80 17.53 -0.20 -4.93
C LYS A 80 16.43 -0.69 -4.00
N ASP A 81 16.79 -1.52 -3.03
CA ASP A 81 15.87 -2.04 -2.01
C ASP A 81 15.11 -0.90 -1.30
N GLN A 82 13.83 -1.12 -1.05
CA GLN A 82 12.94 -0.10 -0.50
C GLN A 82 13.45 0.42 0.84
N GLU A 83 14.08 -0.42 1.65
CA GLU A 83 14.59 -0.09 2.99
C GLU A 83 15.80 0.85 2.94
N LEU A 84 16.51 0.88 1.81
CA LEU A 84 17.58 1.83 1.55
C LEU A 84 17.09 3.11 0.87
N ARG A 85 15.84 3.12 0.38
CA ARG A 85 15.15 4.28 -0.21
C ARG A 85 14.30 5.03 0.82
N THR A 86 13.73 4.29 1.77
CA THR A 86 12.92 4.78 2.89
C THR A 86 13.38 4.10 4.19
N PRO A 87 14.48 4.58 4.79
CA PRO A 87 15.04 4.00 6.01
C PRO A 87 14.01 3.96 7.14
N PHE A 88 14.03 2.84 7.86
CA PHE A 88 13.26 2.65 9.08
C PHE A 88 14.04 3.21 10.26
N LEU A 89 13.58 4.30 10.87
CA LEU A 89 14.26 4.96 11.98
C LEU A 89 14.61 3.98 13.11
N GLU A 90 13.70 3.09 13.47
CA GLU A 90 13.92 2.18 14.61
C GLU A 90 14.74 0.92 14.28
N PHE A 91 15.05 0.64 13.01
CA PHE A 91 15.63 -0.66 12.62
C PHE A 91 17.00 -0.92 13.25
N GLY A 92 17.93 0.04 13.11
CA GLY A 92 19.28 -0.09 13.63
C GLY A 92 19.31 -0.40 15.13
N TYR A 93 18.52 0.34 15.90
CA TYR A 93 18.35 0.11 17.33
C TYR A 93 17.58 -1.20 17.64
N SER A 94 16.50 -1.50 16.92
CA SER A 94 15.65 -2.67 17.22
C SER A 94 16.34 -4.01 16.92
N VAL A 95 17.24 -4.03 15.93
CA VAL A 95 17.94 -5.25 15.50
C VAL A 95 19.32 -5.36 16.14
N PHE A 96 20.05 -4.25 16.28
CA PHE A 96 21.45 -4.25 16.72
C PHE A 96 21.70 -3.55 18.06
N HIS A 97 20.66 -2.99 18.70
CA HIS A 97 20.80 -2.14 19.90
C HIS A 97 21.79 -0.97 19.70
N ASP A 98 21.95 -0.50 18.45
CA ASP A 98 22.89 0.54 18.06
C ASP A 98 22.15 1.74 17.44
N PRO A 99 22.04 2.87 18.18
CA PRO A 99 21.44 4.09 17.66
C PRO A 99 22.13 4.63 16.40
N ASN A 100 23.44 4.44 16.22
CA ASN A 100 24.14 5.00 15.05
C ASN A 100 23.68 4.34 13.74
N ARG A 101 23.33 3.05 13.79
CA ARG A 101 22.73 2.32 12.66
C ARG A 101 21.31 2.77 12.33
N SER A 102 20.66 3.50 13.24
CA SER A 102 19.33 4.08 13.03
C SER A 102 19.38 5.46 12.35
N PHE A 103 20.26 6.35 12.80
CA PHE A 103 20.30 7.73 12.31
C PHE A 103 21.15 7.92 11.05
N GLY A 104 22.29 7.22 10.93
CA GLY A 104 23.23 7.37 9.80
C GLY A 104 22.56 7.22 8.42
N PRO A 105 21.81 6.13 8.16
CA PRO A 105 21.12 5.94 6.88
C PRO A 105 20.12 7.07 6.53
N ILE A 106 19.55 7.74 7.54
CA ILE A 106 18.63 8.87 7.34
C ILE A 106 19.40 10.16 7.04
N GLU A 107 20.56 10.36 7.67
CA GLU A 107 21.43 11.50 7.40
C GLU A 107 22.01 11.46 5.98
N ASP A 108 22.35 10.26 5.49
CA ASP A 108 22.91 10.03 4.15
C ASP A 108 21.90 10.22 3.00
N LEU A 109 20.60 10.27 3.29
CA LEU A 109 19.58 10.52 2.26
C LEU A 109 19.68 11.95 1.70
N LYS A 110 19.48 12.06 0.38
CA LYS A 110 19.21 13.34 -0.28
C LYS A 110 17.81 13.83 0.08
N SER A 111 17.66 15.16 0.15
CA SER A 111 16.36 15.81 0.34
C SER A 111 15.50 15.76 -0.94
N PRO A 112 14.16 15.64 -0.84
CA PRO A 112 13.40 15.41 0.40
C PRO A 112 13.61 13.98 0.91
N ARG A 113 13.80 13.82 2.22
CA ARG A 113 13.97 12.49 2.83
C ARG A 113 12.60 11.87 3.09
N LEU A 114 12.41 10.62 2.69
CA LEU A 114 11.27 9.80 3.11
C LEU A 114 11.71 8.87 4.23
N ILE A 115 11.09 8.99 5.41
CA ILE A 115 11.50 8.29 6.64
C ILE A 115 10.33 7.44 7.15
N LYS A 116 10.57 6.16 7.44
CA LYS A 116 9.58 5.24 8.03
C LYS A 116 9.73 5.19 9.55
N SER A 117 8.61 5.21 10.27
CA SER A 117 8.56 4.91 11.70
C SER A 117 7.29 4.15 12.11
N HIS A 118 7.41 3.41 13.22
CA HIS A 118 6.35 2.72 13.94
C HIS A 118 6.14 3.27 15.37
N LEU A 119 6.81 4.37 15.72
CA LEU A 119 6.65 5.03 17.02
C LEU A 119 5.30 5.74 17.13
N SER A 120 4.74 5.71 18.35
CA SER A 120 3.56 6.51 18.70
C SER A 120 3.87 8.01 18.64
N LEU A 121 2.83 8.85 18.55
CA LEU A 121 2.98 10.30 18.35
C LEU A 121 3.94 10.96 19.36
N ALA A 122 3.85 10.58 20.64
CA ALA A 122 4.68 11.12 21.71
C ALA A 122 6.13 10.59 21.74
N LEU A 123 6.45 9.53 20.98
CA LEU A 123 7.80 8.96 20.86
C LEU A 123 8.52 9.39 19.58
N LEU A 124 7.81 10.00 18.63
CA LEU A 124 8.39 10.60 17.44
C LEU A 124 9.23 11.84 17.78
N PRO A 125 10.06 12.35 16.84
CA PRO A 125 10.78 13.60 17.03
C PRO A 125 9.85 14.74 17.42
N SER A 126 10.19 15.45 18.51
CA SER A 126 9.36 16.54 19.04
C SER A 126 9.13 17.66 18.03
N LYS A 127 10.06 17.83 17.09
CA LYS A 127 9.97 18.79 15.98
C LYS A 127 8.83 18.51 15.00
N LEU A 128 8.35 17.27 14.89
CA LEU A 128 7.15 16.98 14.09
C LEU A 128 5.90 17.64 14.68
N TRP A 129 5.87 17.86 16.00
CA TRP A 129 4.72 18.46 16.67
C TRP A 129 4.54 19.95 16.39
N GLU A 130 5.51 20.59 15.72
CA GLU A 130 5.39 21.96 15.22
C GLU A 130 4.53 22.04 13.94
N GLY A 131 4.16 20.91 13.35
CA GLY A 131 3.26 20.85 12.18
C GLY A 131 3.86 21.39 10.88
N LYS A 132 5.20 21.39 10.76
CA LYS A 132 5.91 21.90 9.57
C LYS A 132 6.27 20.83 8.56
N ASN A 133 6.52 19.60 9.02
CA ASN A 133 6.86 18.47 8.18
C ASN A 133 5.63 17.65 7.82
N LYS A 134 5.62 17.07 6.62
CA LYS A 134 4.50 16.25 6.16
C LYS A 134 4.58 14.86 6.80
N VAL A 135 3.50 14.44 7.45
CA VAL A 135 3.35 13.10 8.04
C VAL A 135 2.21 12.35 7.36
N ILE A 136 2.50 11.16 6.87
CA ILE A 136 1.53 10.24 6.27
C ILE A 136 1.28 9.12 7.27
N TYR A 137 0.03 8.96 7.68
CA TYR A 137 -0.41 7.89 8.56
C TYR A 137 -1.25 6.86 7.80
N VAL A 138 -0.95 5.57 7.98
CA VAL A 138 -1.75 4.47 7.42
C VAL A 138 -2.21 3.55 8.55
N SER A 139 -3.52 3.56 8.79
CA SER A 139 -4.20 2.66 9.72
C SER A 139 -4.59 1.34 9.02
N ARG A 140 -4.99 0.34 9.81
CA ARG A 140 -5.57 -0.92 9.32
C ARG A 140 -6.42 -1.55 10.42
N ASN A 141 -7.38 -2.39 10.03
CA ASN A 141 -8.09 -3.25 10.97
C ASN A 141 -7.08 -3.98 11.89
N PRO A 142 -7.22 -3.86 13.24
CA PRO A 142 -6.27 -4.45 14.17
C PRO A 142 -6.06 -5.95 13.96
N LEU A 143 -7.13 -6.71 13.69
CA LEU A 143 -7.07 -8.16 13.54
C LEU A 143 -6.31 -8.59 12.28
N ASP A 144 -6.55 -7.91 11.16
CA ASP A 144 -5.77 -8.14 9.94
C ASP A 144 -4.28 -7.82 10.14
N SER A 145 -3.99 -6.74 10.89
CA SER A 145 -2.62 -6.38 11.24
C SER A 145 -1.95 -7.45 12.11
N TYR A 146 -2.60 -7.93 13.17
CA TYR A 146 -2.06 -8.96 14.05
C TYR A 146 -1.83 -10.30 13.33
N VAL A 147 -2.75 -10.73 12.46
CA VAL A 147 -2.56 -11.92 11.63
C VAL A 147 -1.37 -11.70 10.68
N SER A 148 -1.27 -10.54 10.04
CA SER A 148 -0.11 -10.26 9.19
C SER A 148 1.21 -10.15 9.98
N ARG A 149 1.16 -9.73 11.24
CA ARG A 149 2.32 -9.62 12.14
C ARG A 149 2.80 -10.98 12.61
N TYR A 150 1.89 -11.94 12.81
CA TYR A 150 2.24 -13.33 13.07
C TYR A 150 3.17 -13.88 11.97
N TYR A 151 2.69 -13.89 10.73
CA TYR A 151 3.42 -14.42 9.57
C TYR A 151 4.75 -13.70 9.33
N HIS A 152 4.75 -12.37 9.51
CA HIS A 152 5.99 -11.60 9.48
C HIS A 152 6.98 -12.06 10.55
N GLY A 153 6.53 -12.28 11.77
CA GLY A 153 7.38 -12.77 12.85
C GLY A 153 7.84 -14.22 12.72
N VAL A 154 7.11 -15.06 11.97
CA VAL A 154 7.61 -16.39 11.60
C VAL A 154 8.82 -16.25 10.67
N SER A 155 8.70 -15.44 9.60
CA SER A 155 9.81 -15.18 8.67
C SER A 155 11.01 -14.51 9.35
N PHE A 156 10.77 -13.55 10.25
CA PHE A 156 11.79 -12.86 11.03
C PHE A 156 12.18 -13.60 12.33
N GLY A 157 11.71 -14.84 12.56
CA GLY A 157 12.16 -15.69 13.68
C GLY A 157 11.60 -15.38 15.08
N PHE A 158 11.00 -14.22 15.34
CA PHE A 158 10.51 -13.86 16.69
C PHE A 158 9.16 -14.49 17.09
N ASN A 159 8.44 -15.12 16.15
CA ASN A 159 7.25 -15.95 16.44
C ASN A 159 7.48 -17.44 16.15
N TYR A 160 8.74 -17.87 16.09
CA TYR A 160 9.10 -19.27 15.82
C TYR A 160 8.49 -20.23 16.85
N GLY A 161 8.05 -21.40 16.36
CA GLY A 161 7.51 -22.48 17.20
C GLY A 161 6.09 -22.27 17.71
N LYS A 162 5.44 -21.14 17.36
CA LYS A 162 4.05 -20.86 17.72
C LYS A 162 3.17 -20.97 16.49
N SER A 163 2.00 -21.59 16.65
CA SER A 163 0.90 -21.46 15.69
C SER A 163 0.29 -20.05 15.74
N LEU A 164 -0.44 -19.66 14.69
CA LEU A 164 -1.18 -18.39 14.68
C LEU A 164 -2.10 -18.26 15.89
N HIS A 165 -2.80 -19.33 16.25
CA HIS A 165 -3.74 -19.34 17.37
C HIS A 165 -3.03 -19.15 18.71
N GLN A 166 -1.91 -19.83 18.96
CA GLN A 166 -1.12 -19.65 20.19
C GLN A 166 -0.58 -18.21 20.29
N TYR A 167 -0.02 -17.69 19.20
CA TYR A 167 0.41 -16.30 19.14
C TYR A 167 -0.75 -15.34 19.44
N PHE A 168 -1.93 -15.59 18.85
CA PHE A 168 -3.06 -14.70 19.03
C PHE A 168 -3.69 -14.82 20.43
N ASP A 169 -3.63 -16.00 21.07
CA ASP A 169 -4.01 -16.17 22.48
C ASP A 169 -3.11 -15.34 23.41
N GLU A 170 -1.79 -15.28 23.13
CA GLU A 170 -0.87 -14.40 23.85
C GLU A 170 -1.19 -12.91 23.63
N VAL A 171 -1.54 -12.52 22.40
CA VAL A 171 -2.00 -11.16 22.10
C VAL A 171 -3.26 -10.84 22.91
N LEU A 172 -4.23 -11.74 22.94
CA LEU A 172 -5.47 -11.60 23.71
C LEU A 172 -5.27 -11.65 25.23
N ALA A 173 -4.15 -12.18 25.72
CA ALA A 173 -3.80 -12.19 27.13
C ALA A 173 -3.01 -10.94 27.55
N SER A 174 -2.43 -10.20 26.60
CA SER A 174 -1.70 -8.96 26.88
C SER A 174 -2.63 -7.85 27.37
N ASP A 175 -2.17 -7.10 28.38
CA ASP A 175 -2.82 -5.90 28.90
C ASP A 175 -2.79 -4.74 27.90
N ASP A 176 -1.80 -4.74 27.00
CA ASP A 176 -1.61 -3.68 26.00
C ASP A 176 -2.57 -3.81 24.81
N PHE A 177 -3.06 -5.03 24.55
CA PHE A 177 -4.04 -5.28 23.50
C PHE A 177 -5.45 -4.86 23.97
N PRO A 178 -6.28 -4.23 23.13
CA PRO A 178 -5.98 -3.52 21.90
C PRO A 178 -5.64 -2.04 22.13
N THR A 179 -5.53 -1.62 23.40
CA THR A 179 -5.31 -0.24 23.85
C THR A 179 -4.20 0.45 23.08
N GLU A 180 -3.02 -0.14 23.01
CA GLU A 180 -1.88 0.46 22.32
C GLU A 180 -2.17 0.69 20.82
N PHE A 181 -2.80 -0.29 20.16
CA PHE A 181 -3.09 -0.20 18.73
C PHE A 181 -4.08 0.94 18.45
N ILE A 182 -5.16 0.98 19.21
CA ILE A 182 -6.24 1.95 19.00
C ILE A 182 -5.79 3.35 19.41
N GLU A 183 -5.10 3.52 20.54
CA GLU A 183 -4.60 4.83 20.96
C GLU A 183 -3.58 5.39 19.95
N HIS A 184 -2.69 4.54 19.41
CA HIS A 184 -1.77 4.94 18.36
C HIS A 184 -2.50 5.42 17.10
N ALA A 185 -3.52 4.69 16.62
CA ALA A 185 -4.28 5.12 15.45
C ALA A 185 -5.14 6.36 15.73
N HIS A 186 -5.77 6.43 16.91
CA HIS A 186 -6.64 7.51 17.31
C HIS A 186 -5.88 8.85 17.42
N GLU A 187 -4.66 8.84 17.96
CA GLU A 187 -3.80 10.04 18.03
C GLU A 187 -3.61 10.70 16.65
N PHE A 188 -3.33 9.92 15.60
CA PHE A 188 -3.21 10.47 14.25
C PHE A 188 -4.56 10.73 13.58
N TYR A 189 -5.61 9.99 13.94
CA TYR A 189 -6.97 10.25 13.46
C TYR A 189 -7.50 11.61 13.95
N GLN A 190 -7.19 12.01 15.18
CA GLN A 190 -7.51 13.34 15.71
C GLN A 190 -6.82 14.46 14.91
N LEU A 191 -5.64 14.18 14.35
CA LEU A 191 -4.86 15.12 13.54
C LEU A 191 -5.19 15.08 12.04
N ARG A 192 -6.13 14.23 11.59
CA ARG A 192 -6.38 14.00 10.15
C ARG A 192 -6.78 15.24 9.33
N ASN A 193 -7.27 16.29 10.00
CA ASN A 193 -7.67 17.55 9.38
C ASN A 193 -6.55 18.61 9.41
N GLU A 194 -5.43 18.31 10.06
CA GLU A 194 -4.26 19.17 10.05
C GLU A 194 -3.62 19.17 8.65
N PRO A 195 -3.22 20.33 8.11
CA PRO A 195 -2.68 20.43 6.74
C PRO A 195 -1.34 19.70 6.55
N TRP A 196 -0.68 19.32 7.64
CA TRP A 196 0.60 18.60 7.64
C TRP A 196 0.45 17.09 7.89
N VAL A 197 -0.77 16.59 8.13
CA VAL A 197 -1.05 15.16 8.31
C VAL A 197 -1.96 14.65 7.19
N PHE A 198 -1.49 13.63 6.47
CA PHE A 198 -2.32 12.84 5.58
C PHE A 198 -2.67 11.52 6.26
N TYR A 199 -3.94 11.33 6.61
CA TYR A 199 -4.43 10.10 7.22
C TYR A 199 -5.18 9.24 6.19
N THR A 200 -4.83 7.97 6.10
CA THR A 200 -5.60 6.98 5.32
C THR A 200 -5.59 5.61 5.99
N SER A 201 -6.22 4.63 5.37
CA SER A 201 -6.23 3.24 5.83
C SER A 201 -5.86 2.27 4.71
N PHE A 202 -5.35 1.10 5.07
CA PHE A 202 -5.12 0.01 4.13
C PHE A 202 -6.41 -0.36 3.38
N GLU A 203 -7.54 -0.30 4.08
CA GLU A 203 -8.88 -0.56 3.56
C GLU A 203 -9.24 0.46 2.47
N MET A 204 -8.94 1.73 2.67
CA MET A 204 -9.15 2.76 1.64
C MET A 204 -8.23 2.57 0.44
N MET A 205 -6.95 2.25 0.66
CA MET A 205 -6.03 1.94 -0.45
C MET A 205 -6.50 0.73 -1.26
N LYS A 206 -7.14 -0.26 -0.62
CA LYS A 206 -7.72 -1.43 -1.30
C LYS A 206 -9.04 -1.12 -2.01
N LYS A 207 -9.87 -0.25 -1.44
CA LYS A 207 -11.17 0.15 -1.99
C LYS A 207 -11.02 1.06 -3.20
N ASP A 208 -10.16 2.07 -3.11
CA ASP A 208 -9.91 3.04 -4.19
C ASP A 208 -8.46 3.56 -4.14
N LEU A 209 -7.54 2.77 -4.71
CA LEU A 209 -6.14 3.18 -4.80
C LEU A 209 -5.96 4.46 -5.63
N ARG A 210 -6.75 4.65 -6.70
CA ARG A 210 -6.66 5.84 -7.56
C ARG A 210 -6.99 7.11 -6.78
N GLY A 211 -8.06 7.10 -6.01
CA GLY A 211 -8.44 8.20 -5.12
C GLY A 211 -7.34 8.52 -4.12
N VAL A 212 -6.84 7.51 -3.40
CA VAL A 212 -5.75 7.72 -2.42
C VAL A 212 -4.49 8.29 -3.07
N ILE A 213 -4.10 7.83 -4.27
CA ILE A 213 -2.95 8.38 -5.01
C ILE A 213 -3.19 9.87 -5.33
N ASN A 214 -4.38 10.23 -5.83
CA ASN A 214 -4.71 11.62 -6.13
C ASN A 214 -4.63 12.50 -4.89
N ASP A 215 -5.16 12.04 -3.76
CA ASP A 215 -5.20 12.82 -2.52
C ASP A 215 -3.80 13.02 -1.95
N VAL A 216 -2.99 11.95 -1.89
CA VAL A 216 -1.62 12.06 -1.38
C VAL A 216 -0.70 12.82 -2.35
N SER A 217 -0.92 12.71 -3.66
CA SER A 217 -0.23 13.51 -4.69
C SER A 217 -0.50 15.00 -4.50
N ARG A 218 -1.75 15.39 -4.23
CA ARG A 218 -2.12 16.77 -3.90
C ARG A 218 -1.50 17.21 -2.58
N PHE A 219 -1.61 16.41 -1.52
CA PHE A 219 -1.00 16.70 -0.21
C PHE A 219 0.52 16.92 -0.32
N LEU A 220 1.22 16.10 -1.12
CA LEU A 220 2.66 16.23 -1.35
C LEU A 220 3.04 17.38 -2.30
N ASN A 221 2.09 18.02 -3.00
CA ASN A 221 2.34 18.91 -4.14
C ASN A 221 3.18 18.24 -5.24
N LYS A 222 2.84 16.98 -5.56
CA LYS A 222 3.50 16.16 -6.59
C LYS A 222 2.47 15.67 -7.61
N PRO A 223 1.86 16.58 -8.40
CA PRO A 223 0.81 16.21 -9.35
C PRO A 223 1.34 15.19 -10.36
N ILE A 224 0.49 14.22 -10.70
CA ILE A 224 0.77 13.21 -11.72
C ILE A 224 -0.28 13.27 -12.82
N ASN A 225 0.12 12.91 -14.04
CA ASN A 225 -0.81 12.80 -15.17
C ASN A 225 -1.43 11.39 -15.26
N ASP A 226 -2.43 11.22 -16.11
CA ASP A 226 -3.13 9.94 -16.30
C ASP A 226 -2.19 8.80 -16.69
N GLN A 227 -1.16 9.06 -17.51
CA GLN A 227 -0.20 8.04 -17.93
C GLN A 227 0.66 7.55 -16.75
N GLN A 228 1.17 8.47 -15.93
CA GLN A 228 1.91 8.15 -14.71
C GLN A 228 1.02 7.39 -13.72
N MET A 229 -0.24 7.82 -13.62
CA MET A 229 -1.24 7.21 -12.76
C MET A 229 -1.56 5.76 -13.16
N GLU A 230 -1.72 5.45 -14.45
CA GLU A 230 -1.92 4.06 -14.91
C GLU A 230 -0.67 3.19 -14.65
N LYS A 231 0.54 3.75 -14.86
CA LYS A 231 1.78 3.04 -14.53
C LYS A 231 1.90 2.77 -13.02
N LEU A 232 1.55 3.74 -12.18
CA LEU A 232 1.54 3.60 -10.72
C LEU A 232 0.56 2.51 -10.28
N LEU A 233 -0.69 2.52 -10.76
CA LEU A 233 -1.66 1.48 -10.42
C LEU A 233 -1.16 0.08 -10.78
N LYS A 234 -0.53 -0.08 -11.95
CA LYS A 234 0.04 -1.35 -12.37
C LYS A 234 1.17 -1.78 -11.44
N HIS A 235 2.17 -0.91 -11.21
CA HIS A 235 3.34 -1.17 -10.36
C HIS A 235 2.94 -1.50 -8.92
N LEU A 236 1.98 -0.75 -8.38
CA LEU A 236 1.47 -0.91 -7.02
C LEU A 236 0.43 -2.03 -6.89
N SER A 237 0.10 -2.74 -7.96
CA SER A 237 -0.81 -3.88 -7.89
C SER A 237 -0.19 -5.00 -7.05
N PHE A 238 -1.05 -5.78 -6.39
CA PHE A 238 -0.60 -6.87 -5.53
C PHE A 238 0.32 -7.86 -6.25
N ALA A 239 0.00 -8.20 -7.51
CA ALA A 239 0.77 -9.16 -8.30
C ALA A 239 2.18 -8.64 -8.63
N GLU A 240 2.33 -7.35 -8.95
CA GLU A 240 3.63 -6.75 -9.26
C GLU A 240 4.47 -6.56 -7.99
N MET A 241 3.88 -5.99 -6.93
CA MET A 241 4.54 -5.83 -5.62
C MET A 241 5.03 -7.17 -5.04
N LYS A 242 4.25 -8.25 -5.23
CA LYS A 242 4.63 -9.60 -4.76
C LYS A 242 5.82 -10.18 -5.51
N LYS A 243 5.98 -9.86 -6.80
CA LYS A 243 7.11 -10.33 -7.63
C LYS A 243 8.35 -9.46 -7.51
N ASN A 244 8.21 -8.20 -7.08
CA ASN A 244 9.30 -7.24 -7.00
C ASN A 244 10.23 -7.56 -5.80
N PRO A 245 11.50 -7.92 -6.02
CA PRO A 245 12.42 -8.26 -4.93
C PRO A 245 12.71 -7.06 -4.01
N THR A 246 12.73 -5.84 -4.55
CA THR A 246 13.06 -4.62 -3.81
C THR A 246 11.99 -4.18 -2.81
N THR A 247 10.77 -4.73 -2.89
CA THR A 247 9.67 -4.43 -1.96
C THR A 247 9.33 -5.59 -1.02
N ASN A 248 10.07 -6.70 -1.11
CA ASN A 248 9.84 -7.92 -0.32
C ASN A 248 10.77 -8.05 0.90
N HIS A 249 11.46 -6.97 1.27
CA HIS A 249 12.26 -6.86 2.49
C HIS A 249 13.39 -7.90 2.58
N LEU A 250 13.94 -8.29 1.43
CA LEU A 250 15.05 -9.25 1.35
C LEU A 250 16.33 -8.67 1.97
N TRP A 251 16.52 -7.35 1.86
CA TRP A 251 17.63 -6.67 2.50
C TRP A 251 17.49 -6.71 4.02
N GLU A 252 16.33 -6.32 4.58
CA GLU A 252 16.07 -6.43 6.03
C GLU A 252 16.24 -7.87 6.52
N LEU A 253 15.71 -8.87 5.81
CA LEU A 253 15.84 -10.28 6.17
C LEU A 253 17.32 -10.75 6.19
N ALA A 254 18.15 -10.28 5.27
CA ALA A 254 19.57 -10.62 5.23
C ALA A 254 20.37 -10.02 6.40
N GLN A 255 19.88 -8.95 7.03
CA GLN A 255 20.49 -8.33 8.21
C GLN A 255 20.19 -9.09 9.50
N VAL A 256 19.09 -9.82 9.55
CA VAL A 256 18.64 -10.49 10.77
C VAL A 256 19.19 -11.92 10.79
N GLN A 257 20.15 -12.17 11.69
CA GLN A 257 20.71 -13.50 11.92
C GLN A 257 19.69 -14.38 12.65
N HIS A 258 18.96 -15.21 11.91
CA HIS A 258 18.17 -16.29 12.51
C HIS A 258 18.39 -17.60 11.77
N GLU A 259 18.56 -18.67 12.52
CA GLU A 259 18.64 -20.02 11.96
C GLU A 259 17.37 -20.32 11.15
N ASN A 260 17.53 -20.64 9.87
CA ASN A 260 16.48 -21.20 9.03
C ASN A 260 16.30 -22.68 9.39
N ALA A 261 15.85 -22.96 10.61
CA ALA A 261 15.67 -24.32 11.14
C ALA A 261 14.47 -25.05 10.49
N GLY A 262 14.45 -25.17 9.16
CA GLY A 262 13.37 -25.82 8.39
C GLY A 262 12.05 -25.06 8.38
N LYS A 263 12.09 -23.73 8.46
CA LYS A 263 10.92 -22.85 8.65
C LYS A 263 9.93 -22.88 7.48
N GLU A 264 8.65 -22.71 7.80
CA GLU A 264 7.66 -22.24 6.84
C GLU A 264 8.00 -20.78 6.48
N MET A 265 8.47 -20.57 5.25
CA MET A 265 8.79 -19.24 4.75
C MET A 265 7.59 -18.65 4.04
N HIS A 266 7.06 -17.56 4.58
CA HIS A 266 5.98 -16.82 3.93
C HIS A 266 6.54 -15.65 3.13
N PRO A 267 6.05 -15.41 1.90
CA PRO A 267 6.40 -14.20 1.17
C PRO A 267 5.99 -12.97 1.98
N PHE A 268 6.85 -11.95 2.01
CA PHE A 268 6.60 -10.72 2.76
C PHE A 268 5.28 -10.05 2.31
N VAL A 269 5.06 -9.96 1.00
CA VAL A 269 3.76 -9.64 0.39
C VAL A 269 2.91 -10.92 0.27
N ARG A 270 2.13 -11.21 1.31
CA ARG A 270 1.45 -12.51 1.48
C ARG A 270 0.12 -12.66 0.73
N ARG A 271 -0.92 -11.93 1.17
CA ARG A 271 -2.30 -11.95 0.63
C ARG A 271 -2.80 -10.57 0.17
N GLY A 272 -2.50 -9.51 0.92
CA GLY A 272 -2.85 -8.15 0.52
C GLY A 272 -4.36 -7.86 0.53
N ASP A 273 -5.14 -8.62 1.30
CA ASP A 273 -6.60 -8.51 1.38
C ASP A 273 -7.08 -7.85 2.68
N VAL A 274 -8.34 -7.43 2.68
CA VAL A 274 -9.08 -6.86 3.83
C VAL A 274 -10.00 -7.95 4.38
N ASN A 275 -10.15 -8.00 5.70
CA ASN A 275 -10.92 -9.00 6.45
C ASN A 275 -10.36 -10.43 6.35
N GLY A 276 -9.10 -10.60 5.94
CA GLY A 276 -8.45 -11.91 5.81
C GLY A 276 -8.18 -12.60 7.15
N TYR A 277 -8.34 -11.89 8.28
CA TYR A 277 -8.35 -12.47 9.63
C TYR A 277 -9.51 -13.44 9.86
N LYS A 278 -10.64 -13.27 9.15
CA LYS A 278 -11.83 -14.12 9.31
C LYS A 278 -11.59 -15.57 8.86
N ASP A 279 -10.66 -15.76 7.94
CA ASP A 279 -10.30 -17.09 7.43
C ASP A 279 -9.25 -17.79 8.30
N GLU A 280 -8.64 -17.09 9.25
CA GLU A 280 -7.40 -17.52 9.92
C GLU A 280 -7.52 -17.60 11.44
N LEU A 281 -8.39 -16.78 12.04
CA LEU A 281 -8.63 -16.77 13.48
C LEU A 281 -9.87 -17.58 13.81
N LYS A 282 -9.89 -18.20 15.00
CA LYS A 282 -11.07 -18.94 15.47
C LYS A 282 -12.22 -17.96 15.77
N PRO A 283 -13.48 -18.35 15.57
CA PRO A 283 -14.62 -17.52 15.94
C PRO A 283 -14.56 -16.99 17.38
N GLU A 284 -14.19 -17.83 18.36
CA GLU A 284 -14.08 -17.38 19.76
C GLU A 284 -12.97 -16.35 19.98
N GLN A 285 -11.86 -16.44 19.23
CA GLN A 285 -10.76 -15.48 19.29
C GLN A 285 -11.20 -14.13 18.70
N ILE A 286 -11.92 -14.15 17.58
CA ILE A 286 -12.46 -12.96 16.92
C ILE A 286 -13.46 -12.25 17.83
N GLU A 287 -14.39 -13.00 18.45
CA GLU A 287 -15.38 -12.46 19.37
C GLU A 287 -14.73 -11.78 20.57
N LYS A 288 -13.83 -12.49 21.28
CA LYS A 288 -13.10 -11.94 22.42
C LYS A 288 -12.28 -10.69 22.05
N ALA A 289 -11.65 -10.71 20.87
CA ALA A 289 -10.91 -9.56 20.37
C ALA A 289 -11.83 -8.35 20.11
N ASN A 290 -12.96 -8.58 19.45
CA ASN A 290 -13.92 -7.53 19.09
C ASN A 290 -14.51 -6.85 20.33
N VAL A 291 -14.84 -7.60 21.39
CA VAL A 291 -15.33 -7.02 22.65
C VAL A 291 -14.32 -6.00 23.19
N ARG A 292 -13.05 -6.40 23.37
CA ARG A 292 -12.00 -5.51 23.88
C ARG A 292 -11.73 -4.34 22.94
N ILE A 293 -11.78 -4.56 21.62
CA ILE A 293 -11.61 -3.49 20.62
C ILE A 293 -12.73 -2.45 20.77
N GLN A 294 -13.98 -2.87 20.89
CA GLN A 294 -15.12 -1.95 21.05
C GLN A 294 -15.05 -1.17 22.37
N GLU A 295 -14.61 -1.79 23.47
CA GLU A 295 -14.43 -1.09 24.75
C GLU A 295 -13.43 0.08 24.63
N VAL A 296 -12.28 -0.15 24.00
CA VAL A 296 -11.25 0.87 23.83
C VAL A 296 -11.68 1.93 22.82
N LEU A 297 -12.35 1.54 21.72
CA LEU A 297 -12.93 2.45 20.75
C LEU A 297 -13.95 3.40 21.42
N ALA A 298 -14.87 2.84 22.21
CA ALA A 298 -15.86 3.60 22.96
C ALA A 298 -15.20 4.56 23.97
N LYS A 299 -14.16 4.12 24.69
CA LYS A 299 -13.38 4.97 25.59
C LYS A 299 -12.74 6.17 24.87
N ASN A 300 -12.35 6.01 23.61
CA ASN A 300 -11.78 7.06 22.78
C ASN A 300 -12.82 7.88 21.99
N GLY A 301 -14.11 7.54 22.09
CA GLY A 301 -15.18 8.25 21.39
C GLY A 301 -15.13 8.11 19.86
N VAL A 302 -14.60 7.00 19.35
CA VAL A 302 -14.43 6.76 17.90
C VAL A 302 -14.89 5.35 17.53
N THR A 303 -15.42 5.14 16.32
CA THR A 303 -15.74 3.80 15.80
C THR A 303 -14.61 3.22 14.95
N LEU A 304 -14.64 1.91 14.73
CA LEU A 304 -13.66 1.28 13.83
C LEU A 304 -13.82 1.80 12.40
N ASP A 305 -15.05 1.98 11.93
CA ASP A 305 -15.29 2.52 10.58
C ASP A 305 -14.78 3.96 10.42
N GLU A 306 -14.83 4.79 11.47
CA GLU A 306 -14.21 6.12 11.47
C GLU A 306 -12.68 6.02 11.37
N LEU A 307 -12.04 5.21 12.23
CA LEU A 307 -10.58 5.02 12.18
C LEU A 307 -10.11 4.46 10.84
N LEU A 308 -10.94 3.71 10.13
CA LEU A 308 -10.61 3.13 8.82
C LEU A 308 -11.12 3.98 7.63
N LEU A 309 -11.74 5.14 7.88
CA LEU A 309 -12.35 6.02 6.87
C LEU A 309 -13.39 5.30 5.98
N LEU A 310 -14.15 4.38 6.58
CA LEU A 310 -15.18 3.61 5.91
C LEU A 310 -16.60 4.16 6.11
N LYS A 311 -16.79 5.18 6.96
CA LYS A 311 -18.07 5.88 7.07
C LYS A 311 -18.34 6.71 5.82
N ASP A 312 -19.59 6.69 5.36
CA ASP A 312 -20.05 7.39 4.14
C ASP A 312 -19.76 8.91 4.14
N GLN A 313 -19.54 9.52 5.32
CA GLN A 313 -19.30 10.97 5.49
C GLN A 313 -17.82 11.38 5.39
N ASP A 314 -16.86 10.47 5.56
CA ASP A 314 -15.42 10.80 5.55
C ASP A 314 -14.86 10.98 4.13
N TRP A 315 -15.71 10.89 3.10
CA TRP A 315 -15.35 11.15 1.72
C TRP A 315 -15.67 12.60 1.36
N PRO A 316 -14.71 13.54 1.37
CA PRO A 316 -14.90 14.77 0.63
C PRO A 316 -15.02 14.34 -0.83
N CYS A 317 -16.23 14.36 -1.38
CA CYS A 317 -16.41 14.32 -2.82
C CYS A 317 -15.40 15.29 -3.40
N SER A 318 -14.36 14.74 -4.02
CA SER A 318 -13.30 15.49 -4.66
C SER A 318 -13.97 16.57 -5.51
N GLY A 319 -13.52 17.81 -5.35
CA GLY A 319 -14.13 19.04 -5.85
C GLY A 319 -14.28 19.16 -7.37
N LEU A 320 -14.42 18.05 -8.10
CA LEU A 320 -14.87 18.02 -9.48
C LEU A 320 -16.26 18.67 -9.67
N CYS A 321 -17.04 18.88 -8.60
CA CYS A 321 -18.34 19.55 -8.69
C CYS A 321 -18.31 21.08 -8.48
N THR A 322 -17.18 21.73 -8.19
CA THR A 322 -17.18 23.20 -7.94
C THR A 322 -16.29 24.03 -8.86
N GLN A 323 -15.69 23.48 -9.92
CA GLN A 323 -14.87 24.27 -10.87
C GLN A 323 -15.42 24.36 -12.31
N HIS A 324 -16.74 24.26 -12.53
CA HIS A 324 -17.33 24.54 -13.86
C HIS A 324 -18.34 25.69 -13.87
N SER A 325 -18.45 26.46 -12.79
CA SER A 325 -19.08 27.78 -12.84
C SER A 325 -17.99 28.84 -12.84
N GLN A 326 -17.96 29.66 -13.90
CA GLN A 326 -17.09 30.83 -14.12
C GLN A 326 -15.76 30.53 -14.82
N THR A 327 -15.80 30.38 -16.15
CA THR A 327 -15.02 31.26 -17.04
C THR A 327 -15.55 31.15 -18.48
N ASN A 328 -16.09 32.28 -18.93
CA ASN A 328 -16.11 32.82 -20.28
C ASN A 328 -16.67 31.96 -21.43
N SER A 329 -17.88 32.37 -21.79
CA SER A 329 -18.50 32.29 -23.11
C SER A 329 -17.56 32.72 -24.24
N GLU A 330 -16.80 31.79 -24.81
CA GLU A 330 -16.34 31.92 -26.19
C GLU A 330 -16.64 30.62 -26.95
N ALA A 331 -17.50 30.77 -27.95
CA ALA A 331 -18.09 29.72 -28.73
C ALA A 331 -17.04 29.04 -29.62
N ILE A 332 -16.44 27.95 -29.13
CA ILE A 332 -15.64 27.05 -29.97
C ILE A 332 -16.61 26.10 -30.68
N THR A 333 -16.93 26.45 -31.93
CA THR A 333 -17.69 25.67 -32.89
C THR A 333 -16.90 24.42 -33.31
N LEU A 334 -17.00 23.34 -32.55
CA LEU A 334 -16.50 22.02 -32.98
C LEU A 334 -17.48 21.40 -33.99
N ARG A 335 -17.17 21.58 -35.29
CA ARG A 335 -17.73 20.81 -36.40
C ARG A 335 -17.12 19.40 -36.43
N ASN A 336 -17.99 18.43 -36.71
CA ASN A 336 -17.72 17.08 -37.25
C ASN A 336 -17.39 15.95 -36.26
N GLY A 337 -18.38 15.06 -36.08
CA GLY A 337 -18.15 13.60 -35.97
C GLY A 337 -18.29 13.00 -34.56
N PRO A 338 -19.25 12.08 -34.33
CA PRO A 338 -19.46 11.48 -33.02
C PRO A 338 -18.47 10.33 -32.77
N LYS A 339 -17.34 10.62 -32.12
CA LYS A 339 -16.65 9.61 -31.32
C LYS A 339 -17.15 9.72 -29.89
N ALA A 340 -18.19 8.95 -29.59
CA ALA A 340 -18.67 8.74 -28.24
C ALA A 340 -17.54 8.13 -27.41
N HIS A 341 -16.81 8.97 -26.68
CA HIS A 341 -15.95 8.51 -25.60
C HIS A 341 -16.87 7.98 -24.50
N GLN A 342 -17.10 6.67 -24.55
CA GLN A 342 -17.78 5.91 -23.52
C GLN A 342 -16.84 5.88 -22.30
N HIS A 343 -16.90 6.94 -21.49
CA HIS A 343 -16.26 6.94 -20.18
C HIS A 343 -16.86 5.79 -19.37
N GLN A 344 -16.12 4.69 -19.27
CA GLN A 344 -16.34 3.64 -18.30
C GLN A 344 -16.19 4.27 -16.92
N CYS A 345 -17.29 4.75 -16.34
CA CYS A 345 -17.38 4.91 -14.90
C CYS A 345 -16.99 3.58 -14.28
N SER A 346 -15.93 3.60 -13.46
CA SER A 346 -15.54 2.47 -12.63
C SER A 346 -16.76 2.02 -11.83
N SER A 347 -16.90 0.71 -11.63
CA SER A 347 -18.07 0.00 -11.11
C SER A 347 -18.48 0.34 -9.66
N ALA A 348 -18.03 1.45 -9.10
CA ALA A 348 -18.34 1.91 -7.74
C ALA A 348 -19.45 2.97 -7.66
N CYS A 349 -20.13 3.31 -8.76
CA CYS A 349 -21.17 4.35 -8.79
C CYS A 349 -22.62 3.83 -8.74
N THR A 350 -22.87 2.66 -8.14
CA THR A 350 -24.19 1.99 -8.18
C THR A 350 -25.19 2.42 -7.09
N ARG A 351 -25.03 3.60 -6.48
CA ARG A 351 -26.06 4.16 -5.56
C ARG A 351 -26.58 5.55 -5.94
N TRP A 352 -26.48 5.91 -7.21
CA TRP A 352 -27.26 7.02 -7.75
C TRP A 352 -28.61 6.49 -8.24
N LEU A 353 -29.69 6.99 -7.65
CA LEU A 353 -31.05 6.78 -8.14
C LEU A 353 -31.15 7.43 -9.53
N CYS A 354 -30.78 6.69 -10.57
CA CYS A 354 -31.09 7.03 -11.95
C CYS A 354 -32.61 6.90 -12.14
N VAL A 355 -33.35 7.92 -11.73
CA VAL A 355 -34.76 8.04 -12.08
C VAL A 355 -34.79 8.42 -13.56
N ARG A 356 -35.19 7.48 -14.41
CA ARG A 356 -35.35 7.70 -15.84
C ARG A 356 -36.61 8.55 -16.05
N VAL A 357 -36.46 9.87 -16.03
CA VAL A 357 -37.57 10.79 -16.24
C VAL A 357 -37.87 10.86 -17.74
N LYS A 358 -39.05 10.39 -18.16
CA LYS A 358 -39.53 10.56 -19.54
C LYS A 358 -40.19 11.93 -19.64
N VAL A 359 -39.47 12.92 -20.19
CA VAL A 359 -40.05 14.25 -20.48
C VAL A 359 -41.03 14.08 -21.63
N VAL A 360 -42.34 14.20 -21.35
CA VAL A 360 -43.39 13.95 -22.37
C VAL A 360 -43.65 15.19 -23.24
N LYS A 361 -43.32 16.39 -22.74
CA LYS A 361 -43.42 17.62 -23.55
C LYS A 361 -42.48 18.69 -23.01
N ALA A 362 -41.49 19.08 -23.82
CA ALA A 362 -40.73 20.31 -23.63
C ALA A 362 -41.21 21.28 -24.71
N GLU A 363 -41.88 22.36 -24.34
CA GLU A 363 -42.15 23.48 -25.25
C GLU A 363 -40.88 24.33 -25.36
N SER A 364 -39.79 23.74 -25.87
CA SER A 364 -38.62 24.49 -26.32
C SER A 364 -38.62 24.46 -27.85
N ARG A 365 -38.41 25.62 -28.47
CA ARG A 365 -38.34 25.79 -29.92
C ARG A 365 -37.30 24.82 -30.52
N GLY A 366 -37.77 23.70 -31.06
CA GLY A 366 -37.03 22.87 -32.01
C GLY A 366 -36.09 21.80 -31.45
N ARG A 367 -36.21 21.33 -30.19
CA ARG A 367 -35.45 20.16 -29.72
C ARG A 367 -36.34 19.06 -29.14
N THR A 368 -36.43 17.95 -29.86
CA THR A 368 -37.03 16.69 -29.41
C THR A 368 -35.92 15.72 -28.99
N GLY A 369 -35.77 15.47 -27.69
CA GLY A 369 -34.79 14.51 -27.17
C GLY A 369 -34.86 14.38 -25.64
N PRO A 370 -34.55 13.20 -25.07
CA PRO A 370 -34.59 12.99 -23.63
C PRO A 370 -33.54 13.83 -22.91
N ILE A 371 -33.97 14.64 -21.94
CA ILE A 371 -33.10 15.46 -21.09
C ILE A 371 -32.88 14.71 -19.77
N LEU A 372 -31.61 14.45 -19.43
CA LEU A 372 -31.21 13.88 -18.15
C LEU A 372 -31.05 15.02 -17.13
N MET A 373 -31.95 15.14 -16.16
CA MET A 373 -31.80 16.09 -15.05
C MET A 373 -31.19 15.39 -13.82
N LEU A 374 -30.07 15.93 -13.33
CA LEU A 374 -29.45 15.54 -12.06
C LEU A 374 -29.91 16.54 -11.00
N MET A 375 -30.69 16.08 -10.01
CA MET A 375 -31.09 16.93 -8.87
C MET A 375 -30.02 16.88 -7.77
N GLN A 376 -29.45 18.03 -7.43
CA GLN A 376 -28.62 18.20 -6.23
C GLN A 376 -29.52 18.23 -4.99
N GLY A 377 -29.40 17.23 -4.13
CA GLY A 377 -29.99 17.29 -2.79
C GLY A 377 -29.01 17.95 -1.81
N SER A 378 -29.03 19.27 -1.68
CA SER A 378 -28.36 19.95 -0.56
C SER A 378 -29.28 19.92 0.66
N ARG A 379 -28.86 19.30 1.77
CA ARG A 379 -29.69 19.18 2.98
C ARG A 379 -29.73 20.44 3.86
N ASP A 380 -28.95 21.49 3.58
CA ASP A 380 -28.78 22.60 4.52
C ASP A 380 -29.21 23.99 4.00
N ALA A 381 -30.19 24.05 3.09
CA ALA A 381 -30.86 25.30 2.79
C ALA A 381 -32.28 25.23 3.37
N GLU A 382 -32.55 26.06 4.38
CA GLU A 382 -33.90 26.37 4.85
C GLU A 382 -34.84 26.44 3.66
N MET A 383 -35.81 25.52 3.60
CA MET A 383 -36.74 25.38 2.49
C MET A 383 -37.33 26.76 2.16
N PRO A 384 -37.00 27.38 1.01
CA PRO A 384 -37.72 28.56 0.60
C PRO A 384 -39.16 28.12 0.37
N THR A 385 -40.08 28.71 1.13
CA THR A 385 -41.52 28.45 1.09
C THR A 385 -41.96 28.29 -0.37
N PRO A 386 -42.48 27.11 -0.77
CA PRO A 386 -42.72 26.81 -2.16
C PRO A 386 -43.80 27.75 -2.75
N PRO A 387 -43.64 28.23 -3.99
CA PRO A 387 -44.63 29.07 -4.65
C PRO A 387 -45.98 28.33 -4.72
N PRO A 388 -47.11 29.07 -4.75
CA PRO A 388 -48.43 28.50 -4.51
C PRO A 388 -48.72 27.38 -5.51
N GLN A 389 -48.73 26.15 -5.00
CA GLN A 389 -49.07 24.95 -5.74
C GLN A 389 -50.50 25.08 -6.25
N ARG A 390 -50.67 25.27 -7.57
CA ARG A 390 -51.91 24.82 -8.21
C ARG A 390 -51.84 23.30 -8.28
N GLU A 391 -52.30 22.64 -7.22
CA GLU A 391 -52.53 21.19 -7.24
C GLU A 391 -53.48 20.84 -8.40
N ALA A 392 -52.93 20.22 -9.44
CA ALA A 392 -53.75 19.62 -10.48
C ALA A 392 -54.40 18.35 -9.92
N LYS A 393 -55.74 18.28 -10.03
CA LYS A 393 -56.68 17.38 -9.33
C LYS A 393 -56.36 15.88 -9.24
N ASN A 394 -55.35 15.34 -9.93
CA ASN A 394 -55.11 13.90 -9.98
C ASN A 394 -53.70 13.44 -9.52
N GLY A 395 -52.91 14.29 -8.84
CA GLY A 395 -51.74 13.86 -8.06
C GLY A 395 -50.60 13.14 -8.82
N LYS A 396 -50.57 13.20 -10.16
CA LYS A 396 -49.61 12.46 -11.01
C LYS A 396 -48.67 13.35 -11.85
N GLN A 397 -48.83 14.67 -11.80
CA GLN A 397 -48.09 15.62 -12.62
C GLN A 397 -47.50 16.72 -11.73
N ALA A 398 -46.22 17.02 -11.93
CA ALA A 398 -45.57 18.19 -11.36
C ALA A 398 -45.03 19.06 -12.49
N THR A 399 -45.41 20.34 -12.49
CA THR A 399 -44.92 21.33 -13.44
C THR A 399 -43.97 22.27 -12.70
N PHE A 400 -42.75 22.46 -13.21
CA PHE A 400 -41.79 23.41 -12.65
C PHE A 400 -41.18 24.27 -13.76
N ILE A 401 -40.79 25.48 -13.38
CA ILE A 401 -40.19 26.48 -14.27
C ILE A 401 -38.70 26.48 -14.00
N ALA A 402 -37.88 26.24 -15.02
CA ALA A 402 -36.43 26.42 -14.95
C ALA A 402 -36.00 27.44 -16.01
N GLY A 403 -35.60 28.63 -15.56
CA GLY A 403 -35.36 29.76 -16.45
C GLY A 403 -36.65 30.26 -17.12
N ARG A 404 -36.66 30.33 -18.46
CA ARG A 404 -37.86 30.71 -19.25
C ARG A 404 -38.64 29.49 -19.76
N GLU A 405 -38.29 28.29 -19.33
CA GLU A 405 -38.87 27.04 -19.84
C GLU A 405 -39.75 26.37 -18.78
N VAL A 406 -40.89 25.85 -19.23
CA VAL A 406 -41.87 25.14 -18.39
C VAL A 406 -41.72 23.65 -18.65
N PHE A 407 -41.45 22.89 -17.60
CA PHE A 407 -41.29 21.43 -17.65
C PHE A 407 -42.45 20.77 -16.92
N THR A 408 -43.10 19.80 -17.56
CA THR A 408 -44.13 18.96 -16.93
C THR A 408 -43.64 17.53 -16.87
N VAL A 409 -43.54 16.99 -15.65
CA VAL A 409 -43.02 15.65 -15.37
C VAL A 409 -44.14 14.75 -14.86
N LEU A 410 -44.23 13.55 -15.44
CA LEU A 410 -45.10 12.46 -15.00
C LEU A 410 -44.29 11.48 -14.15
N TRP A 411 -44.79 11.18 -12.94
CA TRP A 411 -44.18 10.18 -12.06
C TRP A 411 -44.77 8.79 -12.38
N GLU A 412 -43.95 7.86 -12.86
CA GLU A 412 -44.31 6.43 -12.90
C GLU A 412 -43.95 5.75 -11.56
N ARG A 413 -44.85 4.89 -11.07
CA ARG A 413 -44.80 4.27 -9.73
C ARG A 413 -43.46 3.57 -9.44
N ARG A 414 -43.06 3.70 -8.17
CA ARG A 414 -41.96 3.03 -7.46
C ARG A 414 -41.87 1.54 -7.82
N ILE A 415 -40.85 1.12 -8.56
CA ILE A 415 -40.51 -0.31 -8.71
C ILE A 415 -39.77 -0.71 -7.43
N SER A 416 -40.52 -1.32 -6.51
CA SER A 416 -39.98 -1.94 -5.30
C SER A 416 -39.44 -3.33 -5.64
N GLN A 417 -38.18 -3.55 -5.26
CA GLN A 417 -37.52 -4.82 -4.93
C GLN A 417 -38.21 -6.13 -5.36
N ASP A 418 -37.74 -6.71 -6.46
CA ASP A 418 -37.72 -8.16 -6.68
C ASP A 418 -36.45 -8.50 -7.48
N VAL A 419 -35.32 -8.56 -6.79
CA VAL A 419 -34.15 -9.33 -7.26
C VAL A 419 -34.16 -10.61 -6.43
N ASN A 420 -35.20 -11.42 -6.64
CA ASN A 420 -35.29 -12.77 -6.10
C ASN A 420 -34.73 -13.74 -7.15
N ARG A 421 -33.58 -14.34 -6.80
CA ARG A 421 -33.17 -15.71 -7.13
C ARG A 421 -33.46 -16.15 -8.58
N GLY A 422 -32.60 -15.74 -9.50
CA GLY A 422 -32.39 -16.48 -10.73
C GLY A 422 -31.84 -17.87 -10.40
N SER A 423 -32.71 -18.86 -10.44
CA SER A 423 -32.37 -20.27 -10.39
C SER A 423 -31.43 -20.61 -11.54
N CYS A 424 -30.17 -20.93 -11.22
CA CYS A 424 -29.28 -21.61 -12.15
C CYS A 424 -29.83 -23.02 -12.39
N THR A 425 -30.64 -23.17 -13.43
CA THR A 425 -30.97 -24.47 -14.01
C THR A 425 -29.70 -25.04 -14.63
N MET A 426 -29.12 -26.03 -13.95
CA MET A 426 -28.09 -26.92 -14.49
C MET A 426 -28.64 -27.59 -15.75
N PHE A 427 -28.16 -27.17 -16.91
CA PHE A 427 -28.31 -27.94 -18.13
C PHE A 427 -27.34 -29.13 -18.04
N ALA A 428 -27.91 -30.33 -17.90
CA ALA A 428 -27.18 -31.58 -17.98
C ALA A 428 -26.50 -31.69 -19.36
N PRO A 429 -25.22 -32.10 -19.40
CA PRO A 429 -24.45 -32.16 -20.64
C PRO A 429 -24.98 -33.30 -21.51
N HIS A 430 -25.50 -32.94 -22.67
CA HIS A 430 -25.78 -33.87 -23.75
C HIS A 430 -24.50 -34.64 -24.11
N SER A 431 -24.63 -35.96 -24.00
CA SER A 431 -23.71 -37.00 -24.43
C SER A 431 -23.16 -36.75 -25.83
N LEU A 432 -21.87 -36.46 -25.93
CA LEU A 432 -21.10 -36.56 -27.19
C LEU A 432 -20.41 -37.94 -27.28
N PRO A 433 -20.23 -38.49 -28.49
CA PRO A 433 -20.08 -39.92 -28.70
C PRO A 433 -18.65 -40.42 -28.48
N VAL A 434 -18.57 -41.70 -28.08
CA VAL A 434 -17.37 -42.46 -27.77
C VAL A 434 -16.57 -42.78 -29.04
N THR A 435 -15.75 -41.85 -29.51
CA THR A 435 -14.71 -42.13 -30.54
C THR A 435 -13.48 -41.23 -30.38
N SER A 436 -12.84 -41.23 -29.20
CA SER A 436 -11.45 -40.75 -29.10
C SER A 436 -10.70 -41.33 -27.89
N ARG A 437 -10.83 -42.64 -27.66
CA ARG A 437 -10.04 -43.35 -26.62
C ARG A 437 -8.77 -44.04 -27.16
N LEU A 438 -8.40 -43.83 -28.43
CA LEU A 438 -7.16 -44.41 -28.97
C LEU A 438 -6.00 -43.42 -29.12
N LEU A 439 -6.21 -42.11 -28.95
CA LEU A 439 -5.12 -41.13 -29.10
C LEU A 439 -4.36 -40.82 -27.80
N LEU A 440 -4.85 -41.26 -26.63
CA LEU A 440 -4.21 -40.97 -25.34
C LEU A 440 -3.17 -42.00 -24.88
N LEU A 441 -2.97 -43.11 -25.61
CA LEU A 441 -1.98 -44.14 -25.24
C LEU A 441 -0.63 -44.00 -25.96
N VAL A 442 -0.51 -43.10 -26.94
CA VAL A 442 0.77 -42.88 -27.66
C VAL A 442 1.62 -41.76 -27.05
N VAL A 443 1.05 -40.89 -26.20
CA VAL A 443 1.78 -39.73 -25.64
C VAL A 443 2.57 -40.07 -24.37
N THR A 444 2.30 -41.20 -23.70
CA THR A 444 3.01 -41.56 -22.46
C THR A 444 4.33 -42.32 -22.65
N LEU A 445 4.78 -42.59 -23.87
CA LEU A 445 6.07 -43.28 -24.10
C LEU A 445 7.15 -42.41 -24.76
N LEU A 446 6.93 -41.10 -24.94
CA LEU A 446 7.94 -40.18 -25.47
C LEU A 446 8.52 -39.21 -24.43
N PHE A 447 8.19 -39.35 -23.15
CA PHE A 447 8.85 -38.62 -22.06
C PHE A 447 9.94 -39.46 -21.40
N CYS A 448 10.93 -39.92 -22.17
CA CYS A 448 12.24 -40.22 -21.60
C CYS A 448 12.96 -38.88 -21.35
N PRO A 449 13.30 -38.53 -20.10
CA PRO A 449 14.00 -37.29 -19.82
C PRO A 449 15.40 -37.41 -20.40
N VAL A 450 15.62 -36.77 -21.55
CA VAL A 450 16.97 -36.43 -21.99
C VAL A 450 17.50 -35.49 -20.91
N GLN A 451 18.34 -36.04 -20.03
CA GLN A 451 19.20 -35.26 -19.14
C GLN A 451 20.08 -34.41 -20.04
N ALA A 452 19.59 -33.21 -20.36
CA ALA A 452 20.34 -32.18 -21.02
C ALA A 452 21.43 -31.76 -20.02
N HIS A 453 22.60 -32.40 -20.13
CA HIS A 453 23.83 -31.91 -19.55
C HIS A 453 24.10 -30.54 -20.16
N LEU A 454 23.64 -29.49 -19.47
CA LEU A 454 24.02 -28.11 -19.73
C LEU A 454 25.53 -28.01 -19.46
N SER A 455 26.33 -28.20 -20.50
CA SER A 455 27.76 -27.91 -20.49
C SER A 455 27.93 -26.39 -20.29
N LYS A 456 28.22 -25.99 -19.06
CA LYS A 456 28.55 -24.60 -18.71
C LYS A 456 29.82 -24.20 -19.48
N ARG A 457 29.71 -23.27 -20.44
CA ARG A 457 30.89 -22.69 -21.10
C ARG A 457 31.65 -21.85 -20.09
N SER A 458 32.70 -22.41 -19.51
CA SER A 458 33.68 -21.68 -18.72
C SER A 458 34.75 -21.09 -19.64
N TYR A 459 35.12 -19.84 -19.37
CA TYR A 459 36.31 -19.22 -19.96
C TYR A 459 37.35 -19.08 -18.85
N SER A 460 38.55 -19.61 -19.06
CA SER A 460 39.68 -19.44 -18.14
C SER A 460 40.61 -18.36 -18.67
N ASP A 461 40.86 -17.33 -17.85
CA ASP A 461 41.87 -16.30 -18.09
C ASP A 461 43.13 -16.66 -17.28
N GLN A 462 44.27 -16.77 -17.94
CA GLN A 462 45.57 -17.01 -17.28
C GLN A 462 46.47 -15.77 -17.30
N SER A 463 45.96 -14.59 -17.71
CA SER A 463 46.75 -13.35 -17.78
C SER A 463 47.26 -12.84 -16.43
N VAL A 464 46.72 -13.34 -15.32
CA VAL A 464 47.16 -13.00 -13.96
C VAL A 464 48.40 -13.83 -13.59
N HIS A 465 49.58 -13.30 -13.89
CA HIS A 465 50.87 -13.98 -13.66
C HIS A 465 51.50 -13.70 -12.27
N GLY A 466 50.83 -12.93 -11.42
CA GLY A 466 51.27 -12.62 -10.05
C GLY A 466 50.38 -11.56 -9.40
N TYR A 467 50.17 -11.65 -8.08
CA TYR A 467 49.41 -10.69 -7.28
C TYR A 467 49.99 -10.61 -5.87
N MET A 468 49.90 -9.45 -5.20
CA MET A 468 50.41 -9.32 -3.82
C MET A 468 49.40 -9.81 -2.79
N THR A 469 48.10 -9.63 -3.02
CA THR A 469 47.04 -10.03 -2.08
C THR A 469 45.77 -10.50 -2.81
N GLU A 470 44.93 -11.29 -2.15
CA GLU A 470 43.57 -11.57 -2.62
C GLU A 470 42.58 -10.61 -1.96
N ARG A 471 41.60 -10.13 -2.72
CA ARG A 471 40.52 -9.29 -2.19
C ARG A 471 39.17 -9.86 -2.59
N THR A 472 38.33 -10.14 -1.60
CA THR A 472 36.95 -10.57 -1.83
C THR A 472 36.12 -9.40 -2.37
N CYS A 473 35.46 -9.60 -3.51
CA CYS A 473 34.57 -8.62 -4.11
C CYS A 473 33.22 -8.58 -3.35
N TRP A 474 32.61 -7.40 -3.31
CA TRP A 474 31.22 -7.22 -2.92
C TRP A 474 30.27 -7.64 -4.05
N TRP A 475 29.00 -7.85 -3.70
CA TRP A 475 27.98 -8.23 -4.67
C TRP A 475 27.78 -7.15 -5.74
N ASN A 476 27.77 -7.56 -7.02
CA ASN A 476 27.77 -6.67 -8.20
C ASN A 476 28.93 -5.66 -8.27
N GLU A 477 29.97 -5.82 -7.46
CA GLU A 477 31.19 -5.03 -7.59
C GLU A 477 31.95 -5.48 -8.85
N VAL A 478 32.30 -4.53 -9.72
CA VAL A 478 33.13 -4.78 -10.89
C VAL A 478 34.58 -5.04 -10.42
N CYS A 479 35.23 -6.05 -11.00
CA CYS A 479 36.63 -6.36 -10.72
C CYS A 479 37.50 -5.12 -10.99
N LYS A 480 38.41 -4.82 -10.06
CA LYS A 480 39.09 -3.51 -10.01
C LYS A 480 40.27 -3.44 -10.98
N GLU A 481 39.96 -3.12 -12.23
CA GLU A 481 40.93 -3.00 -13.33
C GLU A 481 42.10 -2.04 -13.07
N GLU A 482 41.94 -1.00 -12.25
CA GLU A 482 43.04 -0.06 -11.98
C GLU A 482 44.15 -0.64 -11.07
N PHE A 483 43.92 -1.80 -10.46
CA PHE A 483 44.84 -2.41 -9.50
C PHE A 483 45.17 -3.88 -9.82
N GLN A 484 45.08 -4.27 -11.09
CA GLN A 484 45.28 -5.66 -11.55
C GLN A 484 46.60 -6.28 -11.07
N SER A 485 47.66 -5.47 -10.95
CA SER A 485 48.98 -5.90 -10.47
C SER A 485 49.09 -6.00 -8.95
N LEU A 486 48.20 -5.36 -8.20
CA LEU A 486 48.27 -5.30 -6.73
C LEU A 486 47.46 -6.40 -6.06
N PHE A 487 46.29 -6.76 -6.62
CA PHE A 487 45.44 -7.78 -6.02
C PHE A 487 44.60 -8.59 -7.01
N ARG A 488 44.31 -9.84 -6.62
CA ARG A 488 43.39 -10.73 -7.33
C ARG A 488 41.98 -10.61 -6.75
N CYS A 489 40.98 -10.41 -7.61
CA CYS A 489 39.57 -10.31 -7.24
C CYS A 489 38.96 -11.70 -7.01
N LYS A 490 38.29 -11.92 -5.87
CA LYS A 490 37.70 -13.23 -5.51
C LYS A 490 36.22 -13.09 -5.22
N CYS A 491 35.36 -13.85 -5.90
CA CYS A 491 33.95 -13.88 -5.52
C CYS A 491 33.72 -14.73 -4.26
N PRO A 492 32.74 -14.38 -3.41
CA PRO A 492 32.29 -15.25 -2.32
C PRO A 492 31.84 -16.63 -2.84
N GLN A 493 31.86 -17.67 -1.99
CA GLN A 493 31.51 -19.05 -2.37
C GLN A 493 30.14 -19.21 -3.04
N PHE A 494 29.18 -18.35 -2.72
CA PHE A 494 27.81 -18.37 -3.26
C PHE A 494 27.63 -17.43 -4.46
N SER A 495 28.72 -17.01 -5.12
CA SER A 495 28.69 -16.10 -6.27
C SER A 495 29.63 -16.56 -7.38
N TYR A 496 29.23 -16.27 -8.61
CA TYR A 496 29.93 -16.59 -9.85
C TYR A 496 30.49 -15.31 -10.48
N CYS A 497 31.73 -15.39 -10.95
CA CYS A 497 32.40 -14.31 -11.65
C CYS A 497 31.86 -14.22 -13.08
N ARG A 498 31.03 -13.21 -13.41
CA ARG A 498 30.37 -13.09 -14.72
C ARG A 498 30.93 -11.92 -15.53
N SER A 499 31.31 -12.17 -16.78
CA SER A 499 31.62 -11.11 -17.76
C SER A 499 31.40 -11.57 -19.19
N PRO A 500 30.85 -10.72 -20.08
CA PRO A 500 30.91 -10.94 -21.51
C PRO A 500 32.31 -10.66 -22.12
N GLY A 501 33.23 -10.04 -21.35
CA GLY A 501 34.59 -9.70 -21.75
C GLY A 501 35.63 -10.27 -20.78
N ARG A 502 36.79 -9.64 -20.63
CA ARG A 502 37.93 -10.15 -19.83
C ARG A 502 37.62 -10.31 -18.34
N TYR A 503 38.46 -11.06 -17.62
CA TYR A 503 38.34 -11.30 -16.17
C TYR A 503 38.16 -10.01 -15.35
N TYR A 504 38.90 -8.94 -15.64
CA TYR A 504 38.76 -7.67 -14.91
C TYR A 504 37.54 -6.83 -15.30
N ASN A 505 36.78 -7.23 -16.32
CA ASN A 505 35.45 -6.68 -16.62
C ASN A 505 34.33 -7.50 -15.96
N ALA A 506 34.67 -8.45 -15.10
CA ALA A 506 33.69 -9.32 -14.45
C ALA A 506 33.12 -8.71 -13.19
N TYR A 507 31.90 -9.13 -12.83
CA TYR A 507 31.25 -8.79 -11.58
C TYR A 507 30.71 -10.06 -10.92
N CYS A 508 30.64 -10.06 -9.59
CA CYS A 508 30.15 -11.22 -8.84
C CYS A 508 28.61 -11.23 -8.84
N SER A 509 28.02 -12.33 -9.31
CA SER A 509 26.56 -12.54 -9.37
C SER A 509 26.17 -13.90 -8.78
N MET A 510 25.00 -14.00 -8.15
CA MET A 510 24.48 -15.27 -7.63
C MET A 510 23.91 -16.20 -8.71
N THR A 511 23.73 -15.70 -9.93
CA THR A 511 23.18 -16.49 -11.03
C THR A 511 24.30 -17.32 -11.67
N ASP A 512 24.09 -18.62 -11.81
CA ASP A 512 25.05 -19.54 -12.45
C ASP A 512 24.83 -19.67 -13.98
N THR A 513 24.08 -18.74 -14.56
CA THR A 513 23.79 -18.68 -16.00
C THR A 513 24.78 -17.78 -16.74
N GLY A 514 24.88 -17.88 -18.07
CA GLY A 514 25.71 -17.01 -18.92
C GLY A 514 27.22 -17.24 -18.85
N TYR A 515 28.01 -16.23 -19.24
CA TYR A 515 29.47 -16.30 -19.32
C TYR A 515 30.09 -16.26 -17.92
N ILE A 516 30.53 -17.42 -17.42
CA ILE A 516 31.19 -17.57 -16.12
C ILE A 516 32.70 -17.72 -16.34
N TRP A 517 33.46 -16.88 -15.63
CA TRP A 517 34.92 -16.92 -15.61
C TRP A 517 35.42 -17.83 -14.50
N THR A 518 36.21 -18.83 -14.87
CA THR A 518 36.84 -19.74 -13.90
C THR A 518 38.13 -19.09 -13.40
N GLN A 519 38.21 -18.84 -12.10
CA GLN A 519 39.41 -18.26 -11.49
C GLN A 519 40.51 -19.34 -11.38
N PRO A 520 41.80 -19.00 -11.59
CA PRO A 520 42.90 -19.94 -11.38
C PRO A 520 42.87 -20.53 -9.95
N ASN A 521 42.94 -21.86 -9.86
CA ASN A 521 42.85 -22.66 -8.63
C ASN A 521 41.47 -22.72 -7.95
N TRP A 522 40.41 -22.24 -8.60
CA TRP A 522 39.05 -22.34 -8.06
C TRP A 522 38.33 -23.53 -8.68
N ASP A 523 38.15 -24.58 -7.88
CA ASP A 523 37.26 -25.69 -8.20
C ASP A 523 35.84 -25.31 -7.79
N TRP A 524 34.93 -25.20 -8.75
CA TRP A 524 33.53 -24.83 -8.48
C TRP A 524 32.73 -25.97 -7.81
N GLY A 525 33.36 -27.09 -7.51
CA GLY A 525 32.73 -28.28 -6.95
C GLY A 525 31.88 -28.97 -8.00
N ALA A 526 32.46 -29.99 -8.63
CA ALA A 526 31.69 -31.00 -9.37
C ALA A 526 30.93 -31.92 -8.40
#